data_AF-E5BHX4-F1
#
_entry.id   AF-E5BHX4-F1
#
_cell.length_a   1.000
_cell.length_b   1.000
_cell.length_c   1.000
_cell.angle_alpha   90.00
_cell.angle_beta   90.00
_cell.angle_gamma   90.00
#
_symmetry.space_group_name_H-M   'P 1'
#
loop_
_entity.id
_entity.type
_entity.pdbx_description
1 polymer ?
#
loop_
_entity_poly.entity_id
_entity_poly.type
_entity_poly.pdbx_seq_one_letter_code
_entity_poly.pdbx_strand_id
1 'polypeptide(L)'
;MTLGDRVKRKREELKLSQEELAEKMGYKSKTSIHKIEQNITDLPLSKVEELSKVLRVSTSYLMGWEEEPKKPIDPIIDEYHLDEYELAEYNKILNMNMLMFNDKELSEEGKEKLEIALKEVFVEELLKRRAAKKK
;
A
#
# COMPACT_ATOMS: atom_id res chain seq x y z
N MET A 1 -6.03 -2.20 7.26
CA MET A 1 -6.03 -0.83 7.82
C MET A 1 -7.45 -0.37 8.06
N THR A 2 -7.72 0.20 9.22
CA THR A 2 -9.01 0.83 9.58
C THR A 2 -9.02 2.32 9.20
N LEU A 3 -10.17 2.98 9.31
CA LEU A 3 -10.28 4.43 9.10
C LEU A 3 -9.36 5.21 10.06
N GLY A 4 -9.36 4.84 11.33
CA GLY A 4 -8.50 5.44 12.35
C GLY A 4 -7.01 5.33 12.01
N ASP A 5 -6.57 4.17 11.51
CA ASP A 5 -5.18 3.97 11.08
C ASP A 5 -4.79 4.91 9.93
N ARG A 6 -5.68 5.09 8.96
CA ARG A 6 -5.44 5.97 7.79
C ARG A 6 -5.41 7.44 8.17
N VAL A 7 -6.29 7.86 9.08
CA VAL A 7 -6.33 9.22 9.66
C VAL A 7 -5.02 9.51 10.40
N LYS A 8 -4.61 8.61 11.31
CA LYS A 8 -3.37 8.76 12.08
C LYS A 8 -2.15 8.88 11.17
N ARG A 9 -2.03 7.99 10.18
CA ARG A 9 -0.94 8.01 9.20
C ARG A 9 -0.87 9.34 8.47
N LYS A 10 -1.99 9.83 7.92
CA LYS A 10 -2.00 11.11 7.18
C LYS A 10 -1.76 12.32 8.07
N ARG A 11 -2.23 12.30 9.31
CA ARG A 11 -1.92 13.34 10.29
C ARG A 11 -0.41 13.45 10.52
N GLU A 12 0.26 12.31 10.71
CA GLU A 12 1.70 12.23 10.93
C GLU A 12 2.52 12.64 9.70
N GLU A 13 2.10 12.22 8.50
CA GLU A 13 2.69 12.69 7.23
C GLU A 13 2.61 14.22 7.07
N LEU A 14 1.51 14.82 7.49
CA LEU A 14 1.32 16.28 7.50
C LEU A 14 1.98 16.98 8.69
N LYS A 15 2.66 16.25 9.58
CA LYS A 15 3.28 16.74 10.81
C LYS A 15 2.31 17.49 11.73
N LEU A 16 1.04 17.09 11.74
CA LEU A 16 0.02 17.67 12.61
C LEU A 16 -0.04 16.90 13.93
N SER A 17 -0.21 17.61 15.03
CA SER A 17 -0.62 17.04 16.32
C SER A 17 -2.11 16.70 16.33
N GLN A 18 -2.55 15.88 17.29
CA GLN A 18 -3.98 15.61 17.46
C GLN A 18 -4.75 16.87 17.88
N GLU A 19 -4.12 17.79 18.64
CA GLU A 19 -4.66 19.11 18.93
C GLU A 19 -4.87 19.93 17.66
N GLU A 20 -3.86 20.06 16.80
CA GLU A 20 -3.99 20.86 15.57
C GLU A 20 -5.01 20.29 14.59
N LEU A 21 -5.11 18.95 14.49
CA LEU A 21 -6.15 18.31 13.69
C LEU A 21 -7.55 18.58 14.28
N ALA A 22 -7.67 18.59 15.61
CA ALA A 22 -8.92 18.93 16.29
C ALA A 22 -9.33 20.37 16.00
N GLU A 23 -8.41 21.33 16.10
CA GLU A 23 -8.65 22.74 15.80
C GLU A 23 -9.11 22.94 14.35
N LYS A 24 -8.44 22.29 13.39
CA LYS A 24 -8.82 22.36 11.96
C LYS A 24 -10.20 21.77 11.67
N MET A 25 -10.63 20.79 12.45
CA MET A 25 -11.95 20.15 12.37
C MET A 25 -13.03 20.88 13.21
N GLY A 26 -12.68 21.98 13.88
CA GLY A 26 -13.58 22.71 14.77
C GLY A 26 -13.95 21.97 16.06
N TYR A 27 -13.16 20.98 16.48
CA TYR A 27 -13.34 20.28 17.75
C TYR A 27 -12.70 21.04 18.90
N LYS A 28 -13.35 20.99 20.08
CA LYS A 28 -12.86 21.66 21.29
C LYS A 28 -11.65 20.98 21.94
N SER A 29 -11.38 19.71 21.63
CA SER A 29 -10.27 18.96 22.22
C SER A 29 -9.76 17.83 21.33
N LYS A 30 -8.49 17.46 21.55
CA LYS A 30 -7.85 16.31 20.90
C LYS A 30 -8.54 14.97 21.16
N THR A 31 -9.38 14.87 22.20
CA THR A 31 -10.06 13.63 22.59
C THR A 31 -10.94 13.08 21.47
N SER A 32 -11.55 13.96 20.67
CA SER A 32 -12.38 13.56 19.52
C SER A 32 -11.51 12.88 18.45
N ILE A 33 -10.37 13.48 18.12
CA ILE A 33 -9.40 12.91 17.17
C ILE A 33 -8.83 11.59 17.70
N HIS A 34 -8.46 11.54 18.98
CA HIS A 34 -7.95 10.30 19.59
C HIS A 34 -8.95 9.15 19.48
N LYS A 35 -10.24 9.39 19.78
CA LYS A 35 -11.30 8.38 19.64
C LYS A 35 -11.48 7.91 18.20
N ILE A 36 -11.37 8.82 17.23
CA ILE A 36 -11.42 8.52 15.80
C ILE A 36 -10.22 7.63 15.41
N GLU A 37 -9.01 8.00 15.81
CA GLU A 37 -7.78 7.23 15.55
C GLU A 37 -7.81 5.83 16.19
N GLN A 38 -8.53 5.67 17.31
CA GLN A 38 -8.74 4.37 17.97
C GLN A 38 -9.96 3.60 17.43
N ASN A 39 -10.68 4.12 16.43
CA ASN A 39 -11.95 3.57 15.93
C ASN A 39 -13.00 3.32 17.03
N ILE A 40 -12.98 4.13 18.10
CA ILE A 40 -13.95 4.05 19.21
C ILE A 40 -15.27 4.73 18.83
N THR A 41 -15.24 5.64 17.85
CA THR A 41 -16.40 6.45 17.46
C THR A 41 -16.66 6.33 15.97
N ASP A 42 -17.90 6.00 15.63
CA ASP A 42 -18.37 6.06 14.25
C ASP A 42 -18.57 7.52 13.82
N LEU A 43 -18.00 7.84 12.66
CA LEU A 43 -18.11 9.16 12.05
C LEU A 43 -19.23 9.16 11.00
N PRO A 44 -20.13 10.16 11.01
CA PRO A 44 -21.04 10.37 9.90
C PRO A 44 -20.24 10.78 8.65
N LEU A 45 -20.77 10.44 7.46
CA LEU A 45 -20.10 10.69 6.18
C LEU A 45 -19.69 12.16 6.00
N SER A 46 -20.52 13.10 6.47
CA SER A 46 -20.23 14.54 6.43
C SER A 46 -18.94 14.92 7.17
N LYS A 47 -18.64 14.25 8.28
CA LYS A 47 -17.40 14.47 9.03
C LYS A 47 -16.21 13.76 8.40
N VAL A 48 -16.41 12.65 7.72
CA VAL A 48 -15.36 12.00 6.92
C VAL A 48 -14.95 12.88 5.73
N GLU A 49 -15.90 13.54 5.07
CA GLU A 49 -15.60 14.52 4.01
C GLU A 49 -14.83 15.75 4.53
N GLU A 50 -15.17 16.22 5.72
CA GLU A 50 -14.45 17.33 6.35
C GLU A 50 -13.00 16.91 6.70
N LEU A 51 -12.84 15.71 7.28
CA LEU A 51 -11.53 15.11 7.54
C LEU A 51 -10.70 14.96 6.27
N SER A 52 -11.31 14.49 5.18
CA SER A 52 -10.59 14.28 3.91
C SER A 52 -10.07 15.61 3.35
N LYS A 53 -10.85 16.69 3.48
CA LYS A 53 -10.41 18.05 3.11
C LYS A 53 -9.25 18.55 3.96
N VAL A 54 -9.33 18.37 5.28
CA VAL A 54 -8.27 18.81 6.21
C VAL A 54 -6.98 18.02 6.01
N LEU A 55 -7.10 16.71 5.81
CA LEU A 55 -5.98 15.79 5.59
C LEU A 55 -5.49 15.74 4.14
N ARG A 56 -6.09 16.53 3.23
CA ARG A 56 -5.74 16.60 1.80
C ARG A 56 -5.71 15.22 1.12
N VAL A 57 -6.70 14.39 1.44
CA VAL A 57 -6.91 13.06 0.85
C VAL A 57 -8.33 12.93 0.34
N SER A 58 -8.60 11.89 -0.44
CA SER A 58 -9.96 11.56 -0.85
C SER A 58 -10.75 10.94 0.32
N THR A 59 -12.07 11.10 0.30
CA THR A 59 -12.97 10.39 1.22
C THR A 59 -12.84 8.88 1.00
N SER A 60 -12.67 8.46 -0.26
CA SER A 60 -12.44 7.08 -0.68
C SER A 60 -11.21 6.47 0.00
N TYR A 61 -10.11 7.21 0.12
CA TYR A 61 -8.91 6.78 0.84
C TYR A 61 -9.20 6.54 2.32
N LEU A 62 -9.86 7.49 3.01
CA LEU A 62 -10.17 7.35 4.44
C LEU A 62 -11.09 6.16 4.71
N MET A 63 -12.12 6.00 3.86
CA MET A 63 -13.07 4.89 3.94
C MET A 63 -12.46 3.55 3.48
N GLY A 64 -11.38 3.58 2.70
CA GLY A 64 -10.76 2.38 2.15
C GLY A 64 -11.47 1.84 0.93
N TRP A 65 -12.16 2.71 0.22
CA TRP A 65 -12.75 2.43 -1.09
C TRP A 65 -11.75 2.66 -2.21
N GLU A 66 -10.62 3.33 -1.93
CA GLU A 66 -9.47 3.22 -2.83
C GLU A 66 -8.93 1.80 -2.68
N GLU A 67 -8.99 1.03 -3.78
CA GLU A 67 -8.08 -0.09 -3.98
C GLU A 67 -6.67 0.43 -3.66
N GLU A 68 -5.92 -0.31 -2.84
CA GLU A 68 -4.53 0.07 -2.52
C GLU A 68 -3.82 0.47 -3.81
N PRO A 69 -3.00 1.55 -3.80
CA PRO A 69 -2.31 1.97 -5.00
C PRO A 69 -1.65 0.73 -5.57
N LYS A 70 -2.14 0.28 -6.73
CA LYS A 70 -1.55 -0.83 -7.46
C LYS A 70 -0.09 -0.46 -7.52
N LYS A 71 0.76 -1.21 -6.79
CA LYS A 71 2.21 -1.03 -6.86
C LYS A 71 2.53 -0.88 -8.35
N PRO A 72 3.40 0.07 -8.75
CA PRO A 72 3.69 0.31 -10.15
C PRO A 72 3.81 -1.05 -10.81
N ILE A 73 2.90 -1.31 -11.74
CA ILE A 73 2.77 -2.60 -12.39
C ILE A 73 4.16 -2.86 -12.95
N ASP A 74 4.81 -3.89 -12.43
CA ASP A 74 6.14 -4.22 -12.88
C ASP A 74 6.08 -4.35 -14.40
N PRO A 75 6.96 -3.68 -15.17
CA PRO A 75 6.87 -3.67 -16.63
C PRO A 75 6.74 -5.07 -17.23
N ILE A 76 7.25 -6.10 -16.55
CA ILE A 76 7.14 -7.51 -16.91
C ILE A 76 5.69 -8.00 -16.99
N ILE A 77 4.81 -7.52 -16.10
CA ILE A 77 3.40 -7.93 -16.06
C ILE A 77 2.69 -7.51 -17.35
N ASP A 78 2.93 -6.28 -17.80
CA ASP A 78 2.36 -5.72 -19.02
C ASP A 78 3.07 -6.24 -20.28
N GLU A 79 4.40 -6.37 -20.26
CA GLU A 79 5.18 -6.86 -21.41
C GLU A 79 4.83 -8.31 -21.75
N TYR A 80 4.75 -9.18 -20.75
CA TYR A 80 4.53 -10.62 -20.94
C TYR A 80 3.06 -11.04 -20.82
N HIS A 81 2.15 -10.09 -20.52
CA HIS A 81 0.73 -10.33 -20.32
C HIS A 81 0.50 -11.55 -19.42
N LEU A 82 0.99 -11.46 -18.19
CA LEU A 82 0.89 -12.57 -17.23
C LEU A 82 -0.57 -12.87 -16.93
N ASP A 83 -0.94 -14.14 -16.97
CA ASP A 83 -2.27 -14.57 -16.51
C ASP A 83 -2.36 -14.52 -14.98
N GLU A 84 -3.57 -14.74 -14.44
CA GLU A 84 -3.83 -14.67 -13.00
C GLU A 84 -2.93 -15.62 -12.18
N TYR A 85 -2.59 -16.79 -12.72
CA TYR A 85 -1.74 -17.77 -12.07
C TYR A 85 -0.26 -17.37 -12.13
N GLU A 86 0.22 -16.93 -13.30
CA GLU A 86 1.58 -16.46 -13.52
C GLU A 86 1.86 -15.20 -12.69
N LEU A 87 0.88 -14.29 -12.57
CA LEU A 87 0.96 -13.11 -11.72
C LEU A 87 1.02 -13.47 -10.22
N ALA A 88 0.27 -14.50 -9.79
CA ALA A 88 0.34 -14.99 -8.42
C ALA A 88 1.71 -15.62 -8.10
N GLU A 89 2.28 -16.40 -9.01
CA GLU A 89 3.64 -16.95 -8.86
C GLU A 89 4.69 -15.83 -8.79
N TYR A 90 4.60 -14.86 -9.70
CA TYR A 90 5.49 -13.70 -9.75
C TYR A 90 5.49 -12.92 -8.43
N ASN A 91 4.30 -12.56 -7.94
CA ASN A 91 4.14 -11.87 -6.67
C ASN A 91 4.64 -12.70 -5.48
N LYS A 92 4.43 -14.02 -5.51
CA LYS A 92 4.92 -14.92 -4.45
C LYS A 92 6.43 -14.94 -4.37
N ILE A 93 7.12 -15.00 -5.51
CA ILE A 93 8.60 -15.01 -5.57
C ILE A 93 9.18 -13.70 -5.04
N LEU A 94 8.63 -12.56 -5.46
CA LEU A 94 9.09 -11.24 -5.00
C LEU A 94 8.85 -11.03 -3.49
N ASN A 95 7.67 -11.40 -3.00
CA ASN A 95 7.36 -11.26 -1.57
C ASN A 95 8.17 -12.23 -0.70
N MET A 96 8.44 -13.45 -1.20
CA MET A 96 9.29 -14.43 -0.50
C MET A 96 10.74 -13.95 -0.41
N ASN A 97 11.25 -13.35 -1.48
CA ASN A 97 12.57 -12.71 -1.48
C ASN A 97 12.66 -11.62 -0.40
N MET A 98 11.68 -10.72 -0.37
CA MET A 98 11.62 -9.65 0.63
C MET A 98 11.57 -10.18 2.08
N LEU A 99 10.94 -11.33 2.32
CA LEU A 99 10.91 -11.98 3.63
C LEU A 99 12.23 -12.63 4.03
N MET A 100 12.94 -13.29 3.09
CA MET A 100 14.23 -13.96 3.35
C MET A 100 15.36 -12.99 3.72
N PHE A 101 15.23 -11.74 3.30
CA PHE A 101 16.25 -10.71 3.48
C PHE A 101 15.81 -9.57 4.41
N ASN A 102 14.63 -9.66 5.03
CA ASN A 102 14.13 -8.61 5.92
C ASN A 102 14.97 -8.46 7.21
N ASP A 103 15.62 -9.55 7.66
CA ASP A 103 16.48 -9.57 8.86
C ASP A 103 17.98 -9.30 8.56
N LYS A 104 18.35 -9.14 7.28
CA LYS A 104 19.72 -8.79 6.87
C LYS A 104 19.72 -7.43 6.20
N GLU A 105 20.58 -6.53 6.67
CA GLU A 105 20.85 -5.25 6.00
C GLU A 105 21.56 -5.52 4.66
N LEU A 106 20.83 -5.98 3.64
CA LEU A 106 21.29 -5.79 2.27
C LEU A 106 21.24 -4.30 1.96
N SER A 107 22.32 -3.80 1.36
CA SER A 107 22.30 -2.48 0.74
C SER A 107 21.17 -2.42 -0.29
N GLU A 108 20.64 -1.23 -0.53
CA GLU A 108 19.62 -1.00 -1.55
C GLU A 108 20.08 -1.53 -2.93
N GLU A 109 21.36 -1.38 -3.26
CA GLU A 109 21.96 -1.94 -4.48
C GLU A 109 21.92 -3.48 -4.53
N GLY A 110 22.11 -4.15 -3.39
CA GLY A 110 22.02 -5.62 -3.31
C GLY A 110 20.60 -6.12 -3.49
N LYS A 111 19.61 -5.41 -2.94
CA LYS A 111 18.19 -5.72 -3.12
C LYS A 111 17.77 -5.56 -4.58
N GLU A 112 18.18 -4.47 -5.22
CA GLU A 112 17.87 -4.17 -6.61
C GLU A 112 18.45 -5.24 -7.55
N LYS A 113 19.73 -5.61 -7.40
CA LYS A 113 20.36 -6.66 -8.22
C LYS A 113 19.66 -8.01 -8.06
N LEU A 114 19.28 -8.34 -6.83
CA LEU A 114 18.59 -9.58 -6.53
C LEU A 114 17.18 -9.60 -7.13
N GLU A 115 16.46 -8.49 -7.03
CA GLU A 115 15.15 -8.32 -7.64
C GLU A 115 15.21 -8.46 -9.17
N ILE A 116 16.20 -7.85 -9.83
CA ILE A 116 16.44 -7.98 -11.27
C ILE A 116 16.72 -9.44 -11.65
N ALA A 117 17.64 -10.11 -10.94
CA ALA A 117 18.01 -11.49 -11.26
C ALA A 117 16.82 -12.47 -11.13
N LEU A 118 15.97 -12.29 -10.09
CA LEU A 118 14.77 -13.11 -9.92
C LEU A 118 13.74 -12.87 -11.02
N LYS A 119 13.60 -11.61 -11.45
CA LYS A 119 12.72 -11.24 -12.56
C LYS A 119 13.15 -11.90 -13.87
N GLU A 120 14.43 -11.85 -14.20
CA GLU A 120 14.99 -12.50 -15.40
C GLU A 120 14.75 -14.01 -15.39
N VAL A 121 15.08 -14.68 -14.28
CA VAL A 121 14.89 -16.13 -14.13
C VAL A 121 13.41 -16.51 -14.27
N PHE A 122 12.50 -15.72 -13.71
CA PHE A 122 11.06 -15.95 -13.83
C PHE A 122 10.61 -15.88 -15.30
N VAL A 123 11.03 -14.86 -16.04
CA VAL A 123 10.68 -14.69 -17.46
C VAL A 123 11.22 -15.84 -18.32
N GLU A 124 12.45 -16.28 -18.09
CA GLU A 124 13.01 -17.42 -18.81
C GLU A 124 12.18 -18.69 -18.61
N GLU A 125 11.80 -18.97 -17.36
CA GLU A 125 11.02 -20.15 -17.01
C GLU A 125 9.58 -20.06 -17.55
N LEU A 126 8.99 -18.87 -17.50
CA LEU A 126 7.69 -18.57 -18.11
C LEU A 126 7.66 -18.91 -19.60
N LEU A 127 8.66 -18.44 -20.36
CA LEU A 127 8.77 -18.67 -21.80
C LEU A 127 8.94 -20.17 -22.11
N LYS A 128 9.76 -20.88 -21.33
CA LYS A 128 9.94 -22.35 -21.46
C LYS A 128 8.63 -23.10 -21.25
N ARG A 129 7.89 -22.78 -20.19
CA ARG A 129 6.59 -23.42 -19.88
C ARG A 129 5.55 -23.14 -20.97
N ARG A 130 5.46 -21.89 -21.44
CA ARG A 130 4.55 -21.51 -22.54
C ARG A 130 4.91 -22.22 -23.84
N ALA A 131 6.20 -22.40 -24.14
CA ALA A 131 6.67 -23.16 -25.30
C ALA A 131 6.38 -24.67 -25.18
N ALA A 132 6.53 -25.25 -23.99
CA ALA A 132 6.23 -26.66 -23.73
C ALA A 132 4.74 -26.98 -23.84
N LYS A 133 3.86 -26.06 -23.44
CA LYS A 133 2.39 -26.19 -23.57
C LYS A 133 1.87 -26.09 -25.02
N LYS A 134 2.69 -25.61 -25.97
CA LYS A 134 2.33 -25.47 -27.39
C LYS A 134 2.72 -26.69 -28.24
N LYS A 135 3.35 -27.72 -27.66
CA LYS A 135 3.66 -29.01 -28.30
C LYS A 135 2.67 -30.07 -27.86
#